data_AF-A0A960MFV2-F1
#
_entry.id   AF-A0A960MFV2-F1
#
_cell.length_a   1.000
_cell.length_b   1.000
_cell.length_c   1.000
_cell.angle_alpha   90.00
_cell.angle_beta   90.00
_cell.angle_gamma   90.00
#
_symmetry.space_group_name_H-M   'P 1'
#
loop_
_entity.id
_entity.type
_entity.pdbx_description
1 polymer ?
#
loop_
_entity_poly.entity_id
_entity_poly.type
_entity_poly.pdbx_seq_one_letter_code
_entity_poly.pdbx_strand_id
1 'polypeptide(L)'
;MKSLTPFLFIFSILGSASAADRKPLQIYILAGQSNMQGHAQVRTFEHIGMDPKTAPMLSEMQNPDGTPKVLEDVWISSIGCADSEQTGKLTAGFGASAGGPKIGPEFTFGITIRKFTDAPVLLIKTSWGGKSLNTDFRPPSAGAYQFNEKQLETFAKQGKDLAAIKAEKAEATGHYYRLMMDHVKSVLADLKRVVPDYDPARGHELAGFVWFQGWNDMVDQGSYPDRDKPGGYDAYSEVMADFIRDVRQDLGTPKLPFVIGVLGVGGPVAAYGPDQQRYKATHQ
;
A
#
# COMPACT_ATOMS: atom_id res chain seq x y z
N MET A 1 80.06 5.00 -19.29
CA MET A 1 78.66 5.33 -19.67
C MET A 1 77.73 4.55 -18.75
N LYS A 2 77.04 5.24 -17.82
CA LYS A 2 76.12 4.62 -16.86
C LYS A 2 74.74 4.55 -17.51
N SER A 3 74.23 3.35 -17.71
CA SER A 3 72.86 3.10 -18.19
C SER A 3 71.91 3.20 -16.99
N LEU A 4 71.04 4.21 -16.96
CA LEU A 4 69.93 4.31 -16.03
C LEU A 4 68.70 3.66 -16.68
N THR A 5 68.22 2.56 -16.11
CA THR A 5 66.93 1.95 -16.45
C THR A 5 65.82 2.70 -15.70
N PRO A 6 64.77 3.21 -16.34
CA PRO A 6 63.70 3.88 -15.64
C PRO A 6 62.73 2.83 -15.05
N PHE A 7 62.55 2.86 -13.75
CA PHE A 7 61.51 2.11 -13.06
C PHE A 7 60.15 2.79 -13.33
N LEU A 8 59.27 2.13 -14.08
CA LEU A 8 57.91 2.60 -14.30
C LEU A 8 57.05 2.21 -13.09
N PHE A 9 56.80 3.15 -12.19
CA PHE A 9 55.81 2.97 -11.12
C PHE A 9 54.40 3.11 -11.72
N ILE A 10 53.70 1.98 -11.89
CA ILE A 10 52.26 1.97 -12.16
C ILE A 10 51.56 2.29 -10.84
N PHE A 11 51.11 3.54 -10.69
CA PHE A 11 50.13 3.88 -9.66
C PHE A 11 48.78 3.27 -10.06
N SER A 12 48.42 2.12 -9.47
CA SER A 12 47.03 1.67 -9.45
C SER A 12 46.23 2.66 -8.62
N ILE A 13 45.51 3.55 -9.29
CA ILE A 13 44.43 4.32 -8.67
C ILE A 13 43.32 3.31 -8.36
N LEU A 14 43.34 2.72 -7.16
CA LEU A 14 42.13 2.18 -6.58
C LEU A 14 41.21 3.38 -6.34
N GLY A 15 40.30 3.60 -7.28
CA GLY A 15 39.17 4.50 -7.07
C GLY A 15 38.35 3.94 -5.91
N SER A 16 38.62 4.41 -4.70
CA SER A 16 37.68 4.29 -3.59
C SER A 16 36.46 5.11 -3.99
N ALA A 17 35.44 4.45 -4.55
CA ALA A 17 34.13 5.05 -4.65
C ALA A 17 33.73 5.45 -3.22
N SER A 18 33.72 6.74 -2.95
CA SER A 18 33.34 7.30 -1.66
C SER A 18 31.98 6.72 -1.27
N ALA A 19 31.90 6.09 -0.09
CA ALA A 19 30.64 5.63 0.48
C ALA A 19 29.67 6.79 0.79
N ALA A 20 30.09 8.04 0.62
CA ALA A 20 29.38 9.24 1.05
C ALA A 20 28.19 9.68 0.16
N ASP A 21 27.99 9.09 -1.03
CA ASP A 21 26.96 9.56 -1.99
C ASP A 21 25.72 8.67 -2.16
N ARG A 22 25.58 7.58 -1.39
CA ARG A 22 24.45 6.64 -1.56
C ARG A 22 23.28 7.01 -0.64
N LYS A 23 22.17 7.49 -1.21
CA LYS A 23 20.92 7.75 -0.49
C LYS A 23 20.39 6.47 0.19
N PRO A 24 19.83 6.54 1.42
CA PRO A 24 19.24 5.39 2.12
C PRO A 24 18.15 4.71 1.29
N LEU A 25 17.96 3.40 1.48
CA LEU A 25 16.81 2.70 0.89
C LEU A 25 15.51 3.32 1.40
N GLN A 26 14.64 3.77 0.50
CA GLN A 26 13.35 4.36 0.85
C GLN A 26 12.27 3.29 0.85
N ILE A 27 11.63 3.10 1.99
CA ILE A 27 10.62 2.06 2.19
C ILE A 27 9.24 2.69 2.30
N TYR A 28 8.31 2.27 1.44
CA TYR A 28 6.91 2.68 1.48
C TYR A 28 6.03 1.50 1.82
N ILE A 29 5.15 1.69 2.81
CA ILE A 29 4.16 0.67 3.19
C ILE A 29 2.85 0.96 2.46
N LEU A 30 2.33 -0.02 1.74
CA LEU A 30 1.06 0.05 1.02
C LEU A 30 0.09 -0.90 1.70
N ALA A 31 -0.95 -0.38 2.34
CA ALA A 31 -1.90 -1.18 3.09
C ALA A 31 -3.36 -0.86 2.75
N GLY A 32 -4.24 -1.86 2.83
CA GLY A 32 -5.67 -1.64 2.67
C GLY A 32 -6.44 -2.87 2.21
N GLN A 33 -7.58 -2.64 1.56
CA GLN A 33 -8.47 -3.71 1.10
C GLN A 33 -8.30 -4.06 -0.38
N SER A 34 -9.35 -4.59 -1.03
CA SER A 34 -9.37 -4.95 -2.46
C SER A 34 -8.88 -3.85 -3.41
N ASN A 35 -9.12 -2.57 -3.13
CA ASN A 35 -8.58 -1.47 -3.94
C ASN A 35 -7.05 -1.36 -3.84
N MET A 36 -6.47 -1.65 -2.67
CA MET A 36 -5.03 -1.80 -2.50
C MET A 36 -4.52 -3.11 -3.11
N GLN A 37 -5.26 -4.22 -2.99
CA GLN A 37 -4.90 -5.47 -3.66
C GLN A 37 -4.75 -5.24 -5.15
N GLY A 38 -5.70 -4.54 -5.77
CA GLY A 38 -5.68 -4.26 -7.20
C GLY A 38 -6.31 -5.36 -8.02
N HIS A 39 -7.38 -4.99 -8.72
CA HIS A 39 -8.15 -5.91 -9.56
C HIS A 39 -8.14 -5.52 -11.05
N ALA A 40 -7.36 -4.52 -11.44
CA ALA A 40 -7.19 -4.16 -12.83
C ALA A 40 -6.33 -5.22 -13.53
N GLN A 41 -6.83 -5.77 -14.63
CA GLN A 41 -6.14 -6.80 -15.40
C GLN A 41 -5.05 -6.17 -16.26
N VAL A 42 -3.89 -6.82 -16.39
CA VAL A 42 -2.82 -6.33 -17.27
C VAL A 42 -3.31 -6.14 -18.71
N ARG A 43 -4.22 -7.00 -19.19
CA ARG A 43 -4.82 -6.89 -20.53
C ARG A 43 -5.59 -5.58 -20.78
N THR A 44 -5.90 -4.80 -19.74
CA THR A 44 -6.59 -3.51 -19.91
C THR A 44 -5.64 -2.33 -20.05
N PHE A 45 -4.31 -2.53 -19.98
CA PHE A 45 -3.32 -1.45 -20.07
C PHE A 45 -3.48 -0.61 -21.33
N GLU A 46 -3.68 -1.24 -22.49
CA GLU A 46 -3.82 -0.55 -23.77
C GLU A 46 -4.93 0.53 -23.76
N HIS A 47 -5.96 0.35 -22.93
CA HIS A 47 -7.08 1.30 -22.83
C HIS A 47 -6.66 2.61 -22.15
N ILE A 48 -5.61 2.60 -21.33
CA ILE A 48 -4.99 3.81 -20.77
C ILE A 48 -4.44 4.70 -21.90
N GLY A 49 -3.99 4.10 -23.01
CA GLY A 49 -3.48 4.81 -24.18
C GLY A 49 -4.54 5.47 -25.06
N MET A 50 -5.83 5.15 -24.85
CA MET A 50 -6.92 5.69 -25.66
C MET A 50 -7.24 7.15 -25.36
N ASP A 51 -6.92 7.62 -24.15
CA ASP A 51 -6.98 9.05 -23.80
C ASP A 51 -5.58 9.67 -23.95
N PRO A 52 -5.41 10.72 -24.78
CA PRO A 52 -4.13 11.41 -24.94
C PRO A 52 -3.50 11.90 -23.63
N LYS A 53 -4.31 12.17 -22.59
CA LYS A 53 -3.82 12.61 -21.26
C LYS A 53 -3.17 11.50 -20.48
N THR A 54 -3.58 10.25 -20.69
CA THR A 54 -3.05 9.08 -19.98
C THR A 54 -2.11 8.23 -20.84
N ALA A 55 -2.04 8.47 -22.14
CA ALA A 55 -1.07 7.82 -23.03
C ALA A 55 0.40 7.90 -22.55
N PRO A 56 0.90 9.02 -21.99
CA PRO A 56 2.26 9.05 -21.43
C PRO A 56 2.46 8.05 -20.28
N MET A 57 1.44 7.81 -19.46
CA MET A 57 1.49 6.82 -18.37
C MET A 57 1.62 5.40 -18.92
N LEU A 58 0.90 5.07 -20.00
CA LEU A 58 1.01 3.76 -20.64
C LEU A 58 2.44 3.47 -21.12
N SER A 59 3.07 4.46 -21.75
CA SER A 59 4.47 4.37 -22.22
C SER A 59 5.47 4.15 -21.08
N GLU A 60 5.13 4.52 -19.85
CA GLU A 60 5.94 4.25 -18.66
C GLU A 60 5.65 2.87 -18.06
N MET A 61 4.46 2.32 -18.28
CA MET A 61 4.04 1.01 -17.80
C MET A 61 4.49 -0.14 -18.69
N GLN A 62 4.70 0.07 -20.00
CA GLN A 62 4.98 -0.99 -20.97
C GLN A 62 6.24 -0.78 -21.79
N ASN A 63 6.93 -1.88 -22.10
CA ASN A 63 7.96 -1.94 -23.13
C ASN A 63 7.35 -1.74 -24.54
N PRO A 64 8.17 -1.48 -25.58
CA PRO A 64 7.68 -1.36 -26.96
C PRO A 64 6.92 -2.58 -27.49
N ASP A 65 7.15 -3.76 -26.91
CA ASP A 65 6.45 -5.00 -27.24
C ASP A 65 5.12 -5.20 -26.46
N GLY A 66 4.72 -4.21 -25.65
CA GLY A 66 3.50 -4.23 -24.83
C GLY A 66 3.64 -4.99 -23.51
N THR A 67 4.78 -5.61 -23.21
CA THR A 67 5.00 -6.28 -21.92
C THR A 67 5.15 -5.26 -20.79
N PRO A 68 4.68 -5.56 -19.57
CA PRO A 68 4.89 -4.67 -18.42
C PRO A 68 6.37 -4.41 -18.16
N LYS A 69 6.75 -3.14 -17.93
CA LYS A 69 8.11 -2.79 -17.54
C LYS A 69 8.46 -3.38 -16.17
N VAL A 70 9.71 -3.77 -16.04
CA VAL A 70 10.35 -4.07 -14.75
C VAL A 70 11.09 -2.82 -14.30
N LEU A 71 10.89 -2.40 -13.06
CA LEU A 71 11.60 -1.27 -12.47
C LEU A 71 12.85 -1.79 -11.75
N GLU A 72 14.02 -1.50 -12.30
CA GLU A 72 15.31 -2.05 -11.85
C GLU A 72 15.75 -1.57 -10.45
N ASP A 73 15.20 -0.44 -10.02
CA ASP A 73 15.51 0.32 -8.79
C ASP A 73 14.36 0.29 -7.76
N VAL A 74 13.29 -0.46 -8.04
CA VAL A 74 12.15 -0.61 -7.14
C VAL A 74 11.89 -2.08 -6.88
N TRP A 75 11.86 -2.46 -5.61
CA TRP A 75 11.51 -3.79 -5.14
C TRP A 75 10.16 -3.80 -4.45
N ILE A 76 9.56 -4.97 -4.34
CA ILE A 76 8.33 -5.18 -3.60
C ILE A 76 8.39 -6.48 -2.80
N SER A 77 7.81 -6.43 -1.61
CA SER A 77 7.32 -7.57 -0.84
C SER A 77 5.82 -7.43 -0.67
N SER A 78 5.03 -8.43 -1.03
CA SER A 78 3.57 -8.35 -1.05
C SER A 78 2.93 -9.58 -0.41
N ILE A 79 1.99 -9.37 0.53
CA ILE A 79 1.13 -10.41 1.08
C ILE A 79 -0.36 -10.06 0.93
N GLY A 80 -1.18 -11.11 0.91
CA GLY A 80 -2.64 -10.99 0.82
C GLY A 80 -3.19 -10.88 -0.60
N CYS A 81 -2.33 -10.67 -1.61
CA CYS A 81 -2.69 -10.76 -3.03
C CYS A 81 -2.64 -12.19 -3.60
N ALA A 82 -1.86 -13.07 -2.99
CA ALA A 82 -1.64 -14.46 -3.36
C ALA A 82 -1.54 -15.35 -2.10
N ASP A 83 -1.45 -16.66 -2.28
CA ASP A 83 -1.41 -17.65 -1.19
C ASP A 83 -0.16 -17.54 -0.31
N SER A 84 0.94 -17.04 -0.89
CA SER A 84 2.21 -16.78 -0.20
C SER A 84 2.70 -15.37 -0.48
N GLU A 85 3.71 -14.95 0.28
CA GLU A 85 4.46 -13.72 -0.02
C GLU A 85 5.01 -13.76 -1.45
N GLN A 86 4.88 -12.64 -2.16
CA GLN A 86 5.48 -12.40 -3.46
C GLN A 86 6.57 -11.34 -3.31
N THR A 87 7.77 -11.62 -3.81
CA THR A 87 8.92 -10.70 -3.77
C THR A 87 9.55 -10.53 -5.14
N GLY A 88 10.14 -9.36 -5.40
CA GLY A 88 10.96 -9.16 -6.60
C GLY A 88 11.10 -7.70 -6.98
N LYS A 89 11.68 -7.46 -8.16
CA LYS A 89 11.62 -6.14 -8.80
C LYS A 89 10.19 -5.82 -9.18
N LEU A 90 9.80 -4.56 -8.99
CA LEU A 90 8.44 -4.14 -9.23
C LEU A 90 8.12 -4.20 -10.72
N THR A 91 7.02 -4.89 -11.02
CA THR A 91 6.39 -4.95 -12.34
C THR A 91 4.89 -5.20 -12.14
N ALA A 92 4.14 -5.49 -13.20
CA ALA A 92 2.76 -5.94 -13.05
C ALA A 92 2.68 -7.38 -12.52
N GLY A 93 1.57 -7.77 -11.88
CA GLY A 93 1.37 -9.13 -11.36
C GLY A 93 1.40 -9.25 -9.83
N PHE A 94 1.62 -8.13 -9.13
CA PHE A 94 1.46 -8.04 -7.66
C PHE A 94 0.05 -7.61 -7.23
N GLY A 95 -0.89 -7.60 -8.18
CA GLY A 95 -2.32 -7.46 -7.93
C GLY A 95 -2.98 -8.75 -7.40
N ALA A 96 -4.29 -8.73 -7.15
CA ALA A 96 -5.04 -9.91 -6.72
C ALA A 96 -4.92 -11.07 -7.73
N SER A 97 -4.44 -12.23 -7.28
CA SER A 97 -4.03 -13.37 -8.12
C SER A 97 -5.16 -14.03 -8.93
N ALA A 98 -6.40 -13.99 -8.44
CA ALA A 98 -7.51 -14.74 -9.04
C ALA A 98 -7.88 -14.25 -10.45
N GLY A 99 -7.85 -15.11 -11.47
CA GLY A 99 -8.34 -14.76 -12.80
C GLY A 99 -7.34 -14.02 -13.70
N GLY A 100 -6.03 -14.17 -13.46
CA GLY A 100 -4.97 -13.69 -14.34
C GLY A 100 -4.10 -12.59 -13.73
N PRO A 101 -3.07 -12.12 -14.46
CA PRO A 101 -2.15 -11.10 -13.96
C PRO A 101 -2.88 -9.76 -13.80
N LYS A 102 -2.77 -9.19 -12.60
CA LYS A 102 -3.39 -7.93 -12.24
C LYS A 102 -2.39 -6.96 -11.64
N ILE A 103 -2.80 -5.71 -11.57
CA ILE A 103 -2.11 -4.66 -10.85
C ILE A 103 -3.02 -4.05 -9.79
N GLY A 104 -2.39 -3.59 -8.71
CA GLY A 104 -2.92 -2.57 -7.84
C GLY A 104 -2.18 -1.24 -8.01
N PRO A 105 -2.36 -0.32 -7.05
CA PRO A 105 -1.71 0.98 -7.09
C PRO A 105 -0.18 0.86 -6.95
N GLU A 106 0.37 -0.27 -6.52
CA GLU A 106 1.82 -0.46 -6.34
C GLU A 106 2.61 -0.15 -7.61
N PHE A 107 2.11 -0.55 -8.78
CA PHE A 107 2.89 -0.45 -10.00
C PHE A 107 3.06 1.01 -10.45
N THR A 108 1.96 1.75 -10.54
CA THR A 108 1.99 3.17 -10.92
C THR A 108 2.52 4.06 -9.79
N PHE A 109 2.36 3.65 -8.52
CA PHE A 109 3.04 4.30 -7.39
C PHE A 109 4.55 4.19 -7.54
N GLY A 110 5.09 2.99 -7.79
CA GLY A 110 6.52 2.78 -7.99
C GLY A 110 7.09 3.52 -9.20
N ILE A 111 6.37 3.53 -10.33
CA ILE A 111 6.72 4.32 -11.52
C ILE A 111 6.81 5.81 -11.20
N THR A 112 5.89 6.31 -10.35
CA THR A 112 5.81 7.73 -10.01
C THR A 112 6.87 8.13 -9.01
N ILE A 113 6.98 7.40 -7.89
CA ILE A 113 7.83 7.80 -6.76
C ILE A 113 9.31 7.82 -7.13
N ARG A 114 9.77 6.91 -8.00
CA ARG A 114 11.16 6.87 -8.49
C ARG A 114 11.56 8.09 -9.32
N LYS A 115 10.61 8.94 -9.73
CA LYS A 115 10.93 10.22 -10.40
C LYS A 115 11.26 11.34 -9.41
N PHE A 116 10.94 11.15 -8.14
CA PHE A 116 11.14 12.13 -7.07
C PHE A 116 12.31 11.79 -6.16
N THR A 117 13.04 10.71 -6.45
CA THR A 117 14.16 10.24 -5.64
C THR A 117 15.17 9.50 -6.51
N ASP A 118 16.45 9.60 -6.15
CA ASP A 118 17.52 8.76 -6.73
C ASP A 118 17.88 7.59 -5.78
N ALA A 119 17.14 7.46 -4.68
CA ALA A 119 17.28 6.34 -3.76
C ALA A 119 16.65 5.09 -4.38
N PRO A 120 17.18 3.88 -4.09
CA PRO A 120 16.42 2.66 -4.34
C PRO A 120 15.15 2.67 -3.49
N VAL A 121 14.11 2.02 -4.00
CA VAL A 121 12.79 1.98 -3.35
C VAL A 121 12.40 0.56 -3.02
N LEU A 122 11.84 0.35 -1.84
CA LEU A 122 11.17 -0.90 -1.46
C LEU A 122 9.71 -0.60 -1.12
N LEU A 123 8.80 -1.32 -1.75
CA LEU A 123 7.39 -1.35 -1.39
C LEU A 123 7.11 -2.56 -0.49
N ILE A 124 6.48 -2.33 0.66
CA ILE A 124 5.93 -3.41 1.50
C ILE A 124 4.42 -3.33 1.40
N LYS A 125 3.81 -4.27 0.68
CA LYS A 125 2.37 -4.30 0.38
C LYS A 125 1.66 -5.33 1.25
N THR A 126 0.62 -4.90 1.96
CA THR A 126 -0.19 -5.73 2.85
C THR A 126 -1.67 -5.46 2.57
N SER A 127 -2.31 -6.34 1.80
CA SER A 127 -3.66 -6.02 1.31
C SER A 127 -4.56 -7.22 1.15
N TRP A 128 -5.80 -7.11 1.64
CA TRP A 128 -6.77 -8.20 1.66
C TRP A 128 -8.18 -7.73 1.31
N GLY A 129 -8.87 -8.45 0.44
CA GLY A 129 -10.25 -8.15 0.07
C GLY A 129 -11.19 -8.23 1.28
N GLY A 130 -12.20 -7.35 1.28
CA GLY A 130 -13.29 -7.43 2.26
C GLY A 130 -12.89 -7.10 3.71
N LYS A 131 -11.88 -6.26 3.91
CA LYS A 131 -11.41 -5.85 5.23
C LYS A 131 -11.80 -4.41 5.58
N SER A 132 -12.17 -4.23 6.85
CA SER A 132 -12.63 -2.98 7.45
C SER A 132 -11.58 -2.38 8.37
N LEU A 133 -11.64 -1.06 8.55
CA LEU A 133 -10.91 -0.39 9.62
C LEU A 133 -11.58 -0.60 10.97
N ASN A 134 -12.92 -0.62 11.02
CA ASN A 134 -13.65 -0.75 12.28
C ASN A 134 -13.38 -2.08 13.02
N THR A 135 -13.04 -3.16 12.29
CA THR A 135 -12.79 -4.49 12.85
C THR A 135 -11.40 -5.01 12.47
N ASP A 136 -11.14 -5.27 11.18
CA ASP A 136 -9.99 -6.09 10.75
C ASP A 136 -8.65 -5.42 10.99
N PHE A 137 -8.55 -4.14 10.61
CA PHE A 137 -7.38 -3.28 10.81
C PHE A 137 -7.50 -2.41 12.06
N ARG A 138 -8.45 -2.70 12.96
CA ARG A 138 -8.66 -1.91 14.17
C ARG A 138 -7.36 -1.90 15.00
N PRO A 139 -6.78 -0.73 15.27
CA PRO A 139 -5.52 -0.62 15.99
C PRO A 139 -5.74 -0.86 17.50
N PRO A 140 -4.70 -1.30 18.24
CA PRO A 140 -4.79 -1.55 19.68
C PRO A 140 -5.38 -0.39 20.50
N SER A 141 -4.98 0.86 20.23
CA SER A 141 -5.43 2.03 21.00
C SER A 141 -6.90 2.40 20.79
N ALA A 142 -7.52 1.94 19.69
CA ALA A 142 -8.96 2.06 19.48
C ALA A 142 -9.77 1.07 20.35
N GLY A 143 -9.13 0.15 21.07
CA GLY A 143 -9.79 -0.82 21.93
C GLY A 143 -10.62 -1.86 21.17
N ALA A 144 -11.47 -2.60 21.88
CA ALA A 144 -12.33 -3.63 21.28
C ALA A 144 -13.42 -3.01 20.39
N TYR A 145 -13.92 -3.79 19.42
CA TYR A 145 -15.11 -3.42 18.65
C TYR A 145 -16.31 -3.22 19.56
N GLN A 146 -17.03 -2.11 19.38
CA GLN A 146 -18.22 -1.77 20.17
C GLN A 146 -19.48 -2.02 19.34
N PHE A 147 -20.34 -2.93 19.82
CA PHE A 147 -21.66 -3.14 19.23
C PHE A 147 -22.62 -2.04 19.69
N ASN A 148 -23.41 -1.50 18.78
CA ASN A 148 -24.53 -0.63 19.17
C ASN A 148 -25.80 -1.43 19.51
N GLU A 149 -26.72 -0.78 20.23
CA GLU A 149 -27.98 -1.37 20.67
C GLU A 149 -28.80 -1.94 19.51
N LYS A 150 -28.89 -1.19 18.39
CA LYS A 150 -29.64 -1.61 17.20
C LYS A 150 -29.09 -2.89 16.56
N GLN A 151 -27.77 -3.07 16.54
CA GLN A 151 -27.15 -4.32 16.08
C GLN A 151 -27.53 -5.49 16.99
N LEU A 152 -27.39 -5.30 18.31
CA LEU A 152 -27.69 -6.35 19.31
C LEU A 152 -29.16 -6.75 19.26
N GLU A 153 -30.08 -5.79 19.16
CA GLU A 153 -31.50 -6.05 18.98
C GLU A 153 -31.80 -6.81 17.69
N THR A 154 -31.15 -6.44 16.59
CA THR A 154 -31.33 -7.09 15.28
C THR A 154 -30.89 -8.55 15.34
N PHE A 155 -29.74 -8.83 15.95
CA PHE A 155 -29.27 -10.20 16.14
C PHE A 155 -30.18 -11.01 17.06
N ALA A 156 -30.67 -10.40 18.14
CA ALA A 156 -31.64 -11.04 19.03
C ALA A 156 -32.96 -11.38 18.31
N LYS A 157 -33.51 -10.45 17.52
CA LYS A 157 -34.73 -10.67 16.69
C LYS A 157 -34.53 -11.78 15.64
N GLN A 158 -33.31 -11.95 15.15
CA GLN A 158 -32.94 -13.02 14.23
C GLN A 158 -32.69 -14.37 14.94
N GLY A 159 -32.82 -14.44 16.27
CA GLY A 159 -32.53 -15.65 17.04
C GLY A 159 -31.06 -16.04 17.04
N LYS A 160 -30.14 -15.09 16.79
CA LYS A 160 -28.71 -15.37 16.75
C LYS A 160 -28.11 -15.43 18.15
N ASP A 161 -27.08 -16.26 18.31
CA ASP A 161 -26.30 -16.35 19.54
C ASP A 161 -25.39 -15.11 19.70
N LEU A 162 -25.79 -14.20 20.59
CA LEU A 162 -25.05 -12.97 20.89
C LEU A 162 -23.67 -13.24 21.52
N ALA A 163 -23.53 -14.32 22.29
CA ALA A 163 -22.26 -14.65 22.91
C ALA A 163 -21.26 -15.11 21.85
N ALA A 164 -21.69 -15.99 20.95
CA ALA A 164 -20.89 -16.44 19.82
C ALA A 164 -20.47 -15.27 18.90
N ILE A 165 -21.41 -14.39 18.54
CA ILE A 165 -21.12 -13.21 17.69
C ILE A 165 -20.07 -12.29 18.35
N LYS A 166 -20.21 -12.04 19.65
CA LYS A 166 -19.25 -11.19 20.38
C LYS A 166 -17.87 -11.83 20.44
N ALA A 167 -17.80 -13.14 20.66
CA ALA A 167 -16.54 -13.88 20.67
C ALA A 167 -15.84 -13.84 19.30
N GLU A 168 -16.56 -14.15 18.22
CA GLU A 168 -16.04 -14.10 16.85
C GLU A 168 -15.54 -12.69 16.48
N LYS A 169 -16.33 -11.66 16.82
CA LYS A 169 -15.93 -10.27 16.56
C LYS A 169 -14.68 -9.88 17.36
N ALA A 170 -14.57 -10.32 18.61
CA ALA A 170 -13.39 -10.06 19.43
C ALA A 170 -12.13 -10.71 18.84
N GLU A 171 -12.23 -11.95 18.34
CA GLU A 171 -11.13 -12.64 17.67
C GLU A 171 -10.70 -11.94 16.37
N ALA A 172 -11.66 -11.53 15.55
CA ALA A 172 -11.41 -10.84 14.30
C ALA A 172 -10.80 -9.44 14.49
N THR A 173 -11.05 -8.80 15.64
CA THR A 173 -10.64 -7.42 15.90
C THR A 173 -9.11 -7.27 15.88
N GLY A 174 -8.63 -6.41 14.99
CA GLY A 174 -7.21 -6.10 14.80
C GLY A 174 -6.37 -7.24 14.23
N HIS A 175 -6.98 -8.33 13.75
CA HIS A 175 -6.23 -9.47 13.22
C HIS A 175 -5.34 -9.07 12.04
N TYR A 176 -5.88 -8.28 11.10
CA TYR A 176 -5.13 -7.84 9.93
C TYR A 176 -4.20 -6.67 10.22
N TYR A 177 -4.46 -5.88 11.26
CA TYR A 177 -3.47 -4.95 11.81
C TYR A 177 -2.20 -5.71 12.23
N ARG A 178 -2.36 -6.77 13.02
CA ARG A 178 -1.24 -7.60 13.50
C ARG A 178 -0.49 -8.26 12.34
N LEU A 179 -1.19 -8.88 11.39
CA LEU A 179 -0.56 -9.48 10.20
C LEU A 179 0.23 -8.46 9.36
N MET A 180 -0.32 -7.26 9.16
CA MET A 180 0.38 -6.17 8.48
C MET A 180 1.67 -5.82 9.21
N MET A 181 1.60 -5.59 10.52
CA MET A 181 2.74 -5.19 11.32
C MET A 181 3.82 -6.27 11.40
N ASP A 182 3.41 -7.54 11.53
CA ASP A 182 4.33 -8.68 11.55
C ASP A 182 5.09 -8.80 10.23
N HIS A 183 4.41 -8.63 9.10
CA HIS A 183 5.05 -8.65 7.79
C HIS A 183 5.99 -7.46 7.56
N VAL A 184 5.56 -6.25 7.93
CA VAL A 184 6.44 -5.08 7.84
C VAL A 184 7.71 -5.30 8.67
N LYS A 185 7.57 -5.73 9.92
CA LYS A 185 8.70 -6.00 10.81
C LYS A 185 9.60 -7.13 10.29
N SER A 186 9.03 -8.19 9.70
CA SER A 186 9.82 -9.30 9.17
C SER A 186 10.64 -8.89 7.93
N VAL A 187 10.09 -8.07 7.04
CA VAL A 187 10.82 -7.52 5.90
C VAL A 187 11.93 -6.56 6.35
N LEU A 188 11.65 -5.68 7.31
CA LEU A 188 12.65 -4.76 7.86
C LEU A 188 13.80 -5.48 8.57
N ALA A 189 13.53 -6.63 9.19
CA ALA A 189 14.55 -7.45 9.85
C ALA A 189 15.50 -8.16 8.86
N ASP A 190 15.06 -8.40 7.62
CA ASP A 190 15.83 -9.09 6.59
C ASP A 190 15.63 -8.46 5.20
N LEU A 191 16.14 -7.23 5.04
CA LEU A 191 16.02 -6.49 3.80
C LEU A 191 16.72 -7.15 2.61
N LYS A 192 17.83 -7.88 2.86
CA LYS A 192 18.61 -8.54 1.78
C LYS A 192 17.82 -9.65 1.09
N ARG A 193 16.88 -10.29 1.79
CA ARG A 193 15.98 -11.28 1.21
C ARG A 193 15.10 -10.71 0.10
N VAL A 194 14.68 -9.46 0.23
CA VAL A 194 13.78 -8.79 -0.73
C VAL A 194 14.56 -7.89 -1.70
N VAL A 195 15.62 -7.25 -1.21
CA VAL A 195 16.51 -6.35 -1.95
C VAL A 195 17.94 -6.94 -1.91
N PRO A 196 18.31 -7.86 -2.81
CA PRO A 196 19.59 -8.58 -2.74
C PRO A 196 20.83 -7.68 -2.69
N ASP A 197 20.76 -6.53 -3.35
CA ASP A 197 21.84 -5.54 -3.41
C ASP A 197 21.81 -4.54 -2.23
N TYR A 198 21.01 -4.81 -1.19
CA TYR A 198 20.94 -3.95 0.00
C TYR A 198 22.28 -3.91 0.73
N ASP A 199 22.78 -2.70 0.88
CA ASP A 199 24.02 -2.37 1.59
C ASP A 199 23.68 -1.81 2.97
N PRO A 200 23.94 -2.53 4.08
CA PRO A 200 23.67 -2.02 5.42
C PRO A 200 24.37 -0.70 5.74
N ALA A 201 25.52 -0.41 5.09
CA ALA A 201 26.23 0.86 5.28
C ALA A 201 25.47 2.07 4.71
N ARG A 202 24.57 1.84 3.75
CA ARG A 202 23.67 2.85 3.18
C ARG A 202 22.50 3.19 4.10
N GLY A 203 22.11 2.28 4.99
CA GLY A 203 20.93 2.42 5.83
C GLY A 203 19.61 2.37 5.05
N HIS A 204 18.49 2.54 5.76
CA HIS A 204 17.14 2.59 5.22
C HIS A 204 16.28 3.56 6.02
N GLU A 205 15.19 4.02 5.42
CA GLU A 205 14.17 4.86 6.07
C GLU A 205 12.76 4.43 5.67
N LEU A 206 11.81 4.55 6.61
CA LEU A 206 10.38 4.48 6.31
C LEU A 206 9.93 5.83 5.75
N ALA A 207 9.80 5.91 4.42
CA ALA A 207 9.56 7.14 3.68
C ALA A 207 8.06 7.50 3.59
N GLY A 208 7.16 6.54 3.80
CA GLY A 208 5.73 6.82 3.85
C GLY A 208 4.84 5.59 4.01
N PHE A 209 3.59 5.86 4.34
CA PHE A 209 2.52 4.89 4.44
C PHE A 209 1.37 5.31 3.53
N VAL A 210 0.91 4.42 2.67
CA VAL A 210 -0.20 4.62 1.76
C VAL A 210 -1.34 3.69 2.19
N TRP A 211 -2.44 4.28 2.62
CA TRP A 211 -3.65 3.57 3.01
C TRP A 211 -4.69 3.65 1.90
N PHE A 212 -5.20 2.52 1.42
CA PHE A 212 -6.34 2.51 0.50
C PHE A 212 -7.41 1.51 0.90
N GLN A 213 -8.34 1.99 1.72
CA GLN A 213 -9.47 1.24 2.24
C GLN A 213 -10.62 2.20 2.55
N GLY A 214 -11.82 1.65 2.66
CA GLY A 214 -12.97 2.37 3.20
C GLY A 214 -14.30 1.79 2.75
N TRP A 215 -14.33 1.03 1.65
CA TRP A 215 -15.60 0.55 1.09
C TRP A 215 -16.33 -0.37 2.07
N ASN A 216 -15.62 -1.24 2.78
CA ASN A 216 -16.25 -2.13 3.74
C ASN A 216 -16.83 -1.41 4.95
N ASP A 217 -16.21 -0.32 5.40
CA ASP A 217 -16.78 0.55 6.42
C ASP A 217 -17.99 1.32 5.86
N MET A 218 -17.88 1.83 4.63
CA MET A 218 -18.96 2.55 3.95
C MET A 218 -20.25 1.72 3.84
N VAL A 219 -20.14 0.44 3.50
CA VAL A 219 -21.32 -0.44 3.32
C VAL A 219 -21.82 -1.07 4.63
N ASP A 220 -21.08 -0.97 5.74
CA ASP A 220 -21.44 -1.56 7.03
C ASP A 220 -22.48 -0.70 7.79
N GLN A 221 -23.76 -0.95 7.50
CA GLN A 221 -24.88 -0.31 8.22
C GLN A 221 -24.95 -0.67 9.70
N GLY A 222 -24.31 -1.76 10.10
CA GLY A 222 -24.27 -2.19 11.48
C GLY A 222 -23.38 -1.24 12.28
N SER A 223 -22.13 -1.09 11.85
CA SER A 223 -21.16 -0.19 12.51
C SER A 223 -21.48 1.29 12.29
N TYR A 224 -22.09 1.63 11.16
CA TYR A 224 -22.43 3.01 10.78
C TYR A 224 -23.94 3.15 10.48
N PRO A 225 -24.80 3.13 11.51
CA PRO A 225 -26.26 3.15 11.34
C PRO A 225 -26.81 4.49 10.84
N ASP A 226 -26.07 5.59 11.03
CA ASP A 226 -26.43 6.96 10.66
C ASP A 226 -25.55 7.50 9.51
N ARG A 227 -24.98 6.61 8.69
CA ARG A 227 -24.04 6.94 7.60
C ARG A 227 -24.55 7.90 6.53
N ASP A 228 -25.85 8.12 6.47
CA ASP A 228 -26.54 9.06 5.59
C ASP A 228 -26.65 10.48 6.16
N LYS A 229 -26.23 10.68 7.42
CA LYS A 229 -26.28 11.96 8.13
C LYS A 229 -24.88 12.57 8.26
N PRO A 230 -24.76 13.90 8.42
CA PRO A 230 -23.52 14.53 8.82
C PRO A 230 -22.96 13.88 10.10
N GLY A 231 -21.67 13.55 10.10
CA GLY A 231 -21.01 12.84 11.21
C GLY A 231 -21.23 11.32 11.22
N GLY A 232 -21.95 10.75 10.26
CA GLY A 232 -22.26 9.32 10.19
C GLY A 232 -21.05 8.37 10.09
N TYR A 233 -19.85 8.92 9.84
CA TYR A 233 -18.58 8.19 9.80
C TYR A 233 -17.53 8.72 10.79
N ASP A 234 -17.93 9.49 11.82
CA ASP A 234 -16.98 10.04 12.81
C ASP A 234 -16.16 8.94 13.49
N ALA A 235 -16.78 7.79 13.78
CA ALA A 235 -16.09 6.62 14.30
C ALA A 235 -14.99 6.08 13.37
N TYR A 236 -15.12 6.22 12.04
CA TYR A 236 -14.03 5.88 11.12
C TYR A 236 -12.87 6.86 11.27
N SER A 237 -13.15 8.16 11.39
CA SER A 237 -12.15 9.20 11.57
C SER A 237 -11.37 9.04 12.89
N GLU A 238 -12.07 8.71 13.98
CA GLU A 238 -11.45 8.43 15.29
C GLU A 238 -10.51 7.22 15.20
N VAL A 239 -11.00 6.09 14.69
CA VAL A 239 -10.21 4.87 14.56
C VAL A 239 -9.05 5.06 13.57
N MET A 240 -9.22 5.86 12.52
CA MET A 240 -8.13 6.21 11.59
C MET A 240 -7.03 7.00 12.29
N ALA A 241 -7.40 7.95 13.16
CA ALA A 241 -6.44 8.72 13.92
C ALA A 241 -5.65 7.83 14.90
N ASP A 242 -6.32 6.87 15.55
CA ASP A 242 -5.69 5.84 16.36
C ASP A 242 -4.76 4.95 15.53
N PHE A 243 -5.20 4.54 14.34
CA PHE A 243 -4.44 3.66 13.45
C PHE A 243 -3.12 4.31 13.01
N ILE A 244 -3.18 5.58 12.62
CA ILE A 244 -1.99 6.35 12.25
C ILE A 244 -1.03 6.47 13.44
N ARG A 245 -1.54 6.75 14.65
CA ARG A 245 -0.72 6.89 15.86
C ARG A 245 -0.05 5.56 16.24
N ASP A 246 -0.79 4.46 16.21
CA ASP A 246 -0.27 3.14 16.56
C ASP A 246 0.74 2.63 15.53
N VAL A 247 0.49 2.78 14.22
CA VAL A 247 1.49 2.42 13.19
C VAL A 247 2.79 3.20 13.38
N ARG A 248 2.70 4.51 13.66
CA ARG A 248 3.88 5.34 13.93
C ARG A 248 4.63 4.88 15.17
N GLN A 249 3.91 4.55 16.23
CA GLN A 249 4.48 4.05 17.48
C GLN A 249 5.16 2.70 17.27
N ASP A 250 4.47 1.73 16.68
CA ASP A 250 4.94 0.36 16.51
C ASP A 250 6.13 0.25 15.54
N LEU A 251 6.28 1.21 14.62
CA LEU A 251 7.42 1.34 13.72
C LEU A 251 8.49 2.32 14.22
N GLY A 252 8.30 2.91 15.40
CA GLY A 252 9.24 3.88 15.97
C GLY A 252 9.48 5.12 15.09
N THR A 253 8.51 5.47 14.23
CA THR A 253 8.64 6.54 13.22
C THR A 253 7.54 7.58 13.42
N PRO A 254 7.66 8.47 14.42
CA PRO A 254 6.58 9.38 14.85
C PRO A 254 6.14 10.39 13.78
N LYS A 255 6.98 10.64 12.77
CA LYS A 255 6.70 11.56 11.66
C LYS A 255 6.41 10.85 10.34
N LEU A 256 6.14 9.54 10.35
CA LEU A 256 5.86 8.77 9.13
C LEU A 256 4.75 9.48 8.32
N PRO A 257 5.02 9.91 7.08
CA PRO A 257 4.02 10.50 6.22
C PRO A 257 2.91 9.49 5.92
N PHE A 258 1.65 9.91 6.01
CA PHE A 258 0.49 9.09 5.69
C PHE A 258 -0.25 9.70 4.51
N VAL A 259 -0.53 8.89 3.51
CA VAL A 259 -1.37 9.23 2.35
C VAL A 259 -2.59 8.31 2.38
N ILE A 260 -3.78 8.91 2.39
CA ILE A 260 -5.05 8.19 2.45
C ILE A 260 -5.72 8.31 1.08
N GLY A 261 -5.87 7.19 0.37
CA GLY A 261 -6.63 7.11 -0.86
C GLY A 261 -8.13 7.21 -0.58
N VAL A 262 -8.75 8.28 -1.07
CA VAL A 262 -10.20 8.49 -0.96
C VAL A 262 -10.92 7.58 -1.95
N LEU A 263 -12.02 6.95 -1.53
CA LEU A 263 -12.86 6.17 -2.43
C LEU A 263 -13.44 7.06 -3.53
N GLY A 264 -13.58 6.52 -4.74
CA GLY A 264 -14.25 7.20 -5.86
C GLY A 264 -15.77 7.29 -5.72
N VAL A 265 -16.32 7.22 -4.50
CA VAL A 265 -17.77 7.20 -4.21
C VAL A 265 -18.11 8.42 -3.38
N GLY A 266 -19.21 9.09 -3.70
CA GLY A 266 -19.62 10.32 -3.02
C GLY A 266 -18.65 11.48 -3.24
N GLY A 267 -17.91 11.50 -4.36
CA GLY A 267 -17.05 12.63 -4.73
C GLY A 267 -17.83 13.95 -4.79
N PRO A 268 -17.18 15.12 -4.96
CA PRO A 268 -17.87 16.42 -4.98
C PRO A 268 -18.68 16.57 -6.28
N VAL A 269 -19.71 15.74 -6.48
CA VAL A 269 -20.60 15.72 -7.63
C VAL A 269 -21.31 17.05 -7.80
N ALA A 270 -21.44 17.82 -6.71
CA ALA A 270 -21.93 19.19 -6.72
C ALA A 270 -20.96 20.18 -7.39
N ALA A 271 -19.66 19.86 -7.43
CA ALA A 271 -18.61 20.63 -8.09
C ALA A 271 -18.31 20.17 -9.52
N TYR A 272 -19.02 19.15 -10.04
CA TYR A 272 -18.81 18.66 -11.39
C TYR A 272 -19.29 19.67 -12.42
N GLY A 273 -18.39 20.04 -13.35
CA GLY A 273 -18.74 20.86 -14.50
C GLY A 273 -19.68 20.14 -15.49
N PRO A 274 -20.18 20.83 -16.52
CA PRO A 274 -21.12 20.26 -17.50
C PRO A 274 -20.68 18.91 -18.10
N ASP A 275 -19.39 18.78 -18.47
CA ASP A 275 -18.86 17.57 -19.12
C ASP A 275 -18.60 16.40 -18.15
N GLN A 276 -18.67 16.67 -16.84
CA GLN A 276 -18.42 15.70 -15.78
C GLN A 276 -19.72 15.12 -15.20
N GLN A 277 -20.88 15.65 -15.60
CA GLN A 277 -22.19 15.20 -15.10
C GLN A 277 -22.46 13.71 -15.40
N ARG A 278 -21.89 13.16 -16.49
CA ARG A 278 -21.99 11.73 -16.83
C ARG A 278 -21.44 10.78 -15.76
N TYR A 279 -20.53 11.27 -14.92
CA TYR A 279 -19.93 10.48 -13.83
C TYR A 279 -20.71 10.56 -12.52
N LYS A 280 -21.77 11.39 -12.47
CA LYS A 280 -22.55 11.60 -11.25
C LYS A 280 -23.21 10.31 -10.75
N ALA A 281 -23.80 9.52 -11.63
CA ALA A 281 -24.43 8.25 -11.27
C ALA A 281 -23.43 7.16 -10.85
N THR A 282 -22.20 7.23 -11.33
CA THR A 282 -21.10 6.30 -10.95
C THR A 282 -20.48 6.67 -9.61
N HIS A 283 -20.52 7.96 -9.25
CA HIS A 283 -19.93 8.52 -8.04
C HIS A 283 -20.99 8.87 -6.97
N GLN A 284 -22.25 8.49 -7.16
CA GLN A 284 -23.32 8.54 -6.15
C GLN A 284 -23.41 7.20 -5.43
#